data_AF-W6TNN8-F1
#
_entry.id   AF-W6TNN8-F1
#
_cell.length_a   1.000
_cell.length_b   1.000
_cell.length_c   1.000
_cell.angle_alpha   90.00
_cell.angle_beta   90.00
_cell.angle_gamma   90.00
#
_symmetry.space_group_name_H-M   'P 1'
#
loop_
_entity.id
_entity.type
_entity.pdbx_description
1 polymer ?
#
loop_
_entity_poly.entity_id
_entity_poly.type
_entity_poly.pdbx_seq_one_letter_code
_entity_poly.pdbx_strand_id
1 'polypeptide(L)'
;MNIDILAFGAHPDDVECAAGGVVISTTALGGKVVISDLSRGELGTFGDQHSRERESTLAAKLLGLQDRVQLDLGDGNLENNQKNQMEVIRLIRRYRPKIILANAIHDRHPDHKKASELVSQAAFLLSGWNNDYR
;
A
#
# COMPACT_ATOMS: atom_id res chain seq x y z
N MET A 1 14.05 7.98 -2.89
CA MET A 1 13.64 8.27 -4.28
C MET A 1 12.39 9.15 -4.21
N ASN A 2 12.07 9.96 -5.22
CA ASN A 2 10.79 10.67 -5.28
C ASN A 2 9.92 9.99 -6.34
N ILE A 3 8.67 9.71 -5.99
CA ILE A 3 7.67 9.09 -6.88
C ILE A 3 6.39 9.94 -6.91
N ASP A 4 5.52 9.70 -7.88
CA ASP A 4 4.26 10.43 -8.02
C ASP A 4 3.18 9.86 -7.11
N ILE A 5 3.03 8.53 -7.08
CA ILE A 5 2.01 7.85 -6.28
C ILE A 5 2.62 6.70 -5.48
N LEU A 6 2.33 6.66 -4.16
CA LEU A 6 2.44 5.47 -3.34
C LEU A 6 1.03 5.00 -2.99
N ALA A 7 0.61 3.86 -3.54
CA ALA A 7 -0.72 3.30 -3.30
C ALA A 7 -0.66 2.13 -2.32
N PHE A 8 -1.42 2.21 -1.24
CA PHE A 8 -1.56 1.15 -0.26
C PHE A 8 -2.86 0.37 -0.50
N GLY A 9 -2.76 -0.96 -0.48
CA GLY A 9 -3.89 -1.88 -0.39
C GLY A 9 -3.77 -2.72 0.89
N ALA A 10 -4.88 -3.08 1.51
CA ALA A 10 -4.88 -4.03 2.62
C ALA A 10 -4.37 -5.38 2.14
N HIS A 11 -4.75 -5.76 0.92
CA HIS A 11 -4.41 -7.03 0.28
C HIS A 11 -3.86 -6.82 -1.13
N PRO A 12 -3.09 -7.78 -1.66
CA PRO A 12 -2.71 -7.75 -3.06
C PRO A 12 -3.93 -8.02 -3.94
N ASP A 13 -4.25 -7.09 -4.85
CA ASP A 13 -5.43 -6.96 -5.73
C ASP A 13 -6.32 -5.73 -5.43
N ASP A 14 -6.27 -5.18 -4.22
CA ASP A 14 -7.07 -4.02 -3.82
C ASP A 14 -6.83 -2.80 -4.71
N VAL A 15 -5.56 -2.45 -4.92
CA VAL A 15 -5.19 -1.26 -5.68
C VAL A 15 -5.53 -1.44 -7.15
N GLU A 16 -5.32 -2.65 -7.68
CA GLU A 16 -5.70 -3.00 -9.04
C GLU A 16 -7.21 -2.83 -9.26
N CYS A 17 -8.03 -3.32 -8.32
CA CYS A 17 -9.48 -3.24 -8.42
C CYS A 17 -10.02 -1.81 -8.28
N ALA A 18 -9.52 -1.05 -7.31
CA ALA A 18 -10.06 0.27 -6.98
C ALA A 18 -9.42 1.42 -7.76
N ALA A 19 -8.14 1.29 -8.12
CA ALA A 19 -7.32 2.38 -8.65
C ALA A 19 -6.46 1.99 -9.86
N GLY A 20 -6.65 0.80 -10.46
CA GLY A 20 -5.87 0.35 -11.61
C GLY A 20 -5.83 1.34 -12.77
N GLY A 21 -6.96 2.00 -13.08
CA GLY A 21 -7.01 3.04 -14.11
C GLY A 21 -6.15 4.28 -13.79
N VAL A 22 -6.10 4.68 -12.52
CA VAL A 22 -5.25 5.80 -12.06
C VAL A 22 -3.77 5.41 -12.17
N VAL A 23 -3.43 4.19 -11.74
CA VAL A 23 -2.07 3.65 -11.83
C VAL A 23 -1.61 3.60 -13.28
N ILE A 24 -2.37 2.96 -14.17
CA ILE A 24 -2.04 2.81 -15.59
C ILE A 24 -1.91 4.17 -16.27
N SER A 25 -2.83 5.10 -16.01
CA SER A 25 -2.77 6.45 -16.58
C SER A 25 -1.50 7.18 -16.13
N THR A 26 -1.15 7.07 -14.86
CA THR A 26 0.05 7.72 -14.31
C THR A 26 1.33 7.13 -14.91
N THR A 27 1.44 5.80 -14.99
CA THR A 27 2.63 5.15 -15.54
C THR A 27 2.75 5.35 -17.05
N ALA A 28 1.64 5.36 -17.79
CA ALA A 28 1.61 5.66 -19.24
C ALA A 28 2.11 7.08 -19.56
N LEU A 29 1.94 8.03 -18.64
CA LEU A 29 2.47 9.40 -18.76
C LEU A 29 3.92 9.54 -18.28
N GLY A 30 4.60 8.42 -17.98
CA GLY A 30 5.97 8.39 -17.47
C GLY A 30 6.09 8.68 -15.97
N GLY A 31 4.97 8.75 -15.26
CA GLY A 31 4.93 8.89 -13.81
C GLY A 31 5.40 7.63 -13.09
N LYS A 32 5.92 7.80 -11.87
CA LYS A 32 6.42 6.70 -11.04
C LYS A 32 5.40 6.32 -9.99
N VAL A 33 4.95 5.08 -10.03
CA VAL A 33 4.01 4.52 -9.07
C VAL A 33 4.64 3.35 -8.33
N VAL A 34 4.44 3.31 -7.02
CA VAL A 34 4.75 2.17 -6.16
C VAL A 34 3.47 1.70 -5.49
N ILE A 35 3.28 0.38 -5.43
CA ILE A 35 2.20 -0.23 -4.64
C ILE A 35 2.81 -0.85 -3.37
N SER A 36 2.11 -0.73 -2.25
CA SER A 36 2.41 -1.46 -1.02
C SER A 36 1.19 -2.25 -0.58
N ASP A 37 1.34 -3.56 -0.49
CA ASP A 37 0.36 -4.45 0.10
C ASP A 37 0.64 -4.52 1.61
N LEU A 38 -0.37 -4.27 2.45
CA LEU A 38 -0.21 -4.27 3.91
C LEU A 38 -0.19 -5.69 4.48
N SER A 39 -0.83 -6.65 3.82
CA SER A 39 -0.81 -8.08 4.17
C SER A 39 -0.60 -8.93 2.91
N ARG A 40 -0.37 -10.24 3.09
CA ARG A 40 -0.24 -11.17 1.96
C ARG A 40 -1.58 -11.65 1.41
N GLY A 41 -2.69 -11.32 2.07
CA GLY A 41 -4.01 -11.87 1.71
C GLY A 41 -4.09 -13.37 1.97
N GLU A 42 -3.33 -13.88 2.94
CA GLU A 42 -3.18 -15.31 3.19
C GLU A 42 -4.45 -16.02 3.68
N LEU A 43 -5.44 -15.30 4.22
CA LEU A 43 -6.74 -15.84 4.63
C LEU A 43 -7.79 -15.78 3.51
N GLY A 44 -7.62 -14.85 2.56
CA GLY A 44 -8.56 -14.65 1.44
C GLY A 44 -8.14 -15.29 0.12
N THR A 45 -6.89 -15.75 -0.01
CA THR A 45 -6.35 -16.28 -1.26
C THR A 45 -6.94 -17.67 -1.56
N PHE A 46 -7.62 -17.79 -2.70
CA PHE A 46 -7.90 -19.07 -3.32
C PHE A 46 -6.64 -19.56 -4.05
N GLY A 47 -5.91 -20.50 -3.44
CA GLY A 47 -4.60 -20.95 -3.92
C GLY A 47 -3.61 -21.07 -2.78
N ASP A 48 -2.36 -20.69 -3.02
CA ASP A 48 -1.31 -20.64 -2.01
C ASP A 48 -0.57 -19.30 -2.03
N GLN A 49 0.25 -19.05 -1.02
CA GLN A 49 1.02 -17.80 -0.91
C GLN A 49 1.89 -17.53 -2.17
N HIS A 50 2.48 -18.56 -2.76
CA HIS A 50 3.34 -18.42 -3.93
C HIS A 50 2.53 -18.15 -5.21
N SER A 51 1.27 -18.63 -5.32
CA SER A 51 0.40 -18.23 -6.44
C SER A 51 0.06 -16.74 -6.32
N ARG A 52 -0.30 -16.26 -5.12
CA ARG A 52 -0.61 -14.84 -4.91
C ARG A 52 0.60 -13.94 -5.17
N GLU A 53 1.79 -14.30 -4.69
CA GLU A 53 3.02 -13.55 -4.97
C GLU A 53 3.33 -13.47 -6.48
N ARG A 54 3.13 -14.57 -7.22
CA ARG A 54 3.31 -14.61 -8.68
C ARG A 54 2.31 -13.69 -9.38
N GLU A 55 1.04 -13.74 -9.00
CA GLU A 55 -0.01 -12.85 -9.52
C GLU A 55 0.35 -11.39 -9.29
N SER A 56 0.69 -11.02 -8.05
CA SER A 56 1.07 -9.67 -7.68
C SER A 56 2.30 -9.16 -8.43
N THR A 57 3.28 -10.04 -8.66
CA THR A 57 4.48 -9.73 -9.45
C THR A 57 4.16 -9.51 -10.93
N LEU A 58 3.25 -10.31 -11.49
CA LEU A 58 2.79 -10.14 -12.88
C LEU A 58 1.99 -8.84 -13.03
N ALA A 59 1.07 -8.57 -12.10
CA ALA A 59 0.30 -7.33 -12.07
C ALA A 59 1.21 -6.10 -12.00
N ALA A 60 2.25 -6.13 -11.17
CA ALA A 60 3.23 -5.04 -11.06
C ALA A 60 3.91 -4.73 -12.41
N LYS A 61 4.27 -5.77 -13.18
CA LYS A 61 4.86 -5.62 -14.51
C LYS A 61 3.86 -5.04 -15.52
N LEU A 62 2.62 -5.54 -15.52
CA LEU A 62 1.57 -5.07 -16.43
C LEU A 62 1.19 -3.61 -16.17
N LEU A 63 1.20 -3.19 -14.92
CA LEU A 63 0.90 -1.81 -14.51
C LEU A 63 2.07 -0.84 -14.72
N GLY A 64 3.27 -1.34 -15.04
CA GLY A 64 4.47 -0.51 -15.19
C GLY A 64 4.95 0.09 -13.87
N LEU A 65 4.79 -0.62 -12.75
CA LEU A 65 5.19 -0.10 -11.44
C LEU A 65 6.71 0.06 -11.33
N GLN A 66 7.13 1.09 -10.60
CA GLN A 66 8.53 1.28 -10.22
C GLN A 66 8.97 0.24 -9.19
N ASP A 67 8.06 -0.15 -8.30
CA ASP A 67 8.27 -1.12 -7.23
C ASP A 67 6.92 -1.64 -6.68
N ARG A 68 6.94 -2.80 -6.03
CA ARG A 68 5.82 -3.33 -5.25
C ARG A 68 6.35 -3.92 -3.95
N VAL A 69 5.83 -3.44 -2.83
CA VAL A 69 6.31 -3.81 -1.49
C VAL A 69 5.25 -4.59 -0.73
N GLN A 70 5.66 -5.68 -0.08
CA GLN A 70 4.80 -6.46 0.81
C GLN A 70 5.24 -6.23 2.26
N LEU A 71 4.34 -5.74 3.13
CA LEU A 71 4.64 -5.45 4.54
C LEU A 71 4.30 -6.57 5.52
N ASP A 72 3.41 -7.49 5.15
CA ASP A 72 3.07 -8.68 5.97
C ASP A 72 2.64 -8.33 7.41
N LEU A 73 1.69 -7.40 7.54
CA LEU A 73 1.19 -6.89 8.82
C LEU A 73 0.05 -7.73 9.43
N GLY A 74 -0.31 -8.85 8.78
CA GLY A 74 -1.35 -9.80 9.19
C GLY A 74 -2.69 -9.58 8.49
N ASP A 75 -3.12 -10.56 7.68
CA ASP A 75 -4.45 -10.59 7.05
C ASP A 75 -5.56 -10.91 8.06
N GLY A 76 -6.70 -10.23 7.96
CA GLY A 76 -7.85 -10.34 8.85
C GLY A 76 -7.64 -9.70 10.23
N ASN A 77 -6.39 -9.47 10.61
CA ASN A 77 -5.99 -8.91 11.90
C ASN A 77 -5.09 -7.69 11.77
N LEU A 78 -5.28 -6.90 10.70
CA LEU A 78 -4.57 -5.63 10.56
C LEU A 78 -4.88 -4.73 11.76
N GLU A 79 -3.85 -4.13 12.36
CA GLU A 79 -3.97 -3.26 13.52
C GLU A 79 -3.31 -1.91 13.28
N ASN A 80 -3.96 -0.85 13.76
CA ASN A 80 -3.40 0.49 13.78
C ASN A 80 -2.59 0.71 15.08
N ASN A 81 -1.43 0.08 15.15
CA ASN A 81 -0.49 0.18 16.29
C ASN A 81 0.81 0.87 15.87
N GLN A 82 1.63 1.27 16.85
CA GLN A 82 2.87 2.03 16.61
C GLN A 82 3.86 1.30 15.68
N LYS A 83 3.96 -0.03 15.81
CA LYS A 83 4.85 -0.85 14.97
C LYS A 83 4.44 -0.75 13.51
N ASN A 84 3.17 -0.99 13.21
CA ASN A 84 2.63 -0.95 11.85
C ASN A 84 2.68 0.47 11.27
N GLN A 85 2.38 1.50 12.08
CA GLN A 85 2.52 2.90 11.67
C GLN A 85 3.95 3.22 11.26
N MET A 86 4.94 2.70 12.00
CA MET A 86 6.35 2.93 11.69
C MET A 86 6.78 2.29 10.36
N GLU A 87 6.28 1.11 10.02
CA GLU A 87 6.56 0.49 8.71
C GLU A 87 6.00 1.34 7.55
N VAL A 88 4.77 1.82 7.68
CA VAL A 88 4.17 2.73 6.69
C VAL A 88 4.96 4.05 6.59
N ILE A 89 5.33 4.65 7.73
CA ILE A 89 6.15 5.87 7.76
C ILE A 89 7.49 5.66 7.06
N ARG A 90 8.16 4.51 7.27
CA ARG A 90 9.43 4.19 6.61
C ARG A 90 9.27 4.12 5.10
N LEU A 91 8.20 3.51 4.59
CA LEU A 91 7.92 3.49 3.15
C LEU A 91 7.66 4.89 2.59
N ILE A 92 6.81 5.68 3.25
CA ILE A 92 6.54 7.05 2.81
C ILE A 92 7.84 7.87 2.79
N ARG A 93 8.71 7.74 3.81
CA ARG A 93 10.03 8.38 3.84
C ARG A 93 10.98 7.90 2.73
N ARG A 94 10.97 6.60 2.42
CA ARG A 94 11.82 5.99 1.38
C ARG A 94 11.46 6.51 -0.01
N TYR A 95 10.16 6.55 -0.32
CA TYR A 95 9.65 6.87 -1.65
C TYR A 95 9.22 8.32 -1.85
N ARG A 96 9.05 9.10 -0.77
CA ARG A 96 8.70 10.54 -0.78
C ARG A 96 7.62 10.86 -1.83
N PRO A 97 6.46 10.17 -1.78
CA PRO A 97 5.43 10.30 -2.80
C PRO A 97 4.79 11.69 -2.80
N LYS A 98 4.33 12.16 -3.97
CA LYS A 98 3.49 13.36 -4.05
C LYS A 98 2.06 13.08 -3.59
N ILE A 99 1.54 11.90 -3.93
CA ILE A 99 0.19 11.44 -3.61
C ILE A 99 0.27 10.09 -2.91
N ILE A 100 -0.50 9.94 -1.84
CA ILE A 100 -0.72 8.66 -1.17
C ILE A 100 -2.16 8.24 -1.46
N LEU A 101 -2.33 7.00 -1.93
CA LEU A 101 -3.65 6.35 -2.03
C LEU A 101 -3.75 5.28 -0.95
N ALA A 102 -4.94 5.10 -0.39
CA ALA A 102 -5.27 4.05 0.58
C ALA A 102 -6.67 3.53 0.30
N ASN A 103 -7.03 2.38 0.90
CA ASN A 103 -8.39 1.87 0.86
C ASN A 103 -9.42 2.91 1.34
N ALA A 104 -10.68 2.74 0.94
CA ALA A 104 -11.76 3.64 1.34
C ALA A 104 -12.03 3.58 2.86
N ILE A 105 -12.41 4.73 3.44
CA ILE A 105 -12.76 4.87 4.86
C ILE A 105 -14.01 4.04 5.22
N HIS A 106 -14.91 3.85 4.25
CA HIS A 106 -16.13 3.07 4.37
C HIS A 106 -16.13 1.94 3.34
N ASP A 107 -16.00 0.71 3.83
CA ASP A 107 -16.04 -0.51 3.05
C ASP A 107 -16.67 -1.62 3.89
N ARG A 108 -17.25 -2.62 3.24
CA ARG A 108 -17.75 -3.83 3.90
C ARG A 108 -16.62 -4.69 4.49
N HIS A 109 -15.43 -4.61 3.91
CA HIS A 109 -14.27 -5.36 4.38
C HIS A 109 -13.60 -4.61 5.55
N PRO A 110 -13.54 -5.19 6.76
CA PRO A 110 -13.06 -4.48 7.94
C PRO A 110 -11.60 -4.00 7.79
N ASP A 111 -10.73 -4.80 7.17
CA ASP A 111 -9.33 -4.41 7.00
C ASP A 111 -9.13 -3.23 6.06
N HIS A 112 -10.06 -2.94 5.13
CA HIS A 112 -9.96 -1.76 4.25
C HIS A 112 -10.07 -0.48 5.09
N LYS A 113 -11.04 -0.44 6.01
CA LYS A 113 -11.18 0.67 6.95
C LYS A 113 -9.94 0.81 7.83
N LYS A 114 -9.43 -0.30 8.39
CA LYS A 114 -8.23 -0.27 9.23
C LYS A 114 -6.98 0.16 8.47
N ALA A 115 -6.83 -0.26 7.21
CA ALA A 115 -5.77 0.16 6.31
C ALA A 115 -5.83 1.67 6.05
N SER A 116 -7.03 2.19 5.75
CA SER A 116 -7.27 3.63 5.60
C SER A 116 -6.85 4.41 6.85
N GLU A 117 -7.25 3.95 8.03
CA GLU A 117 -6.91 4.58 9.32
C GLU A 117 -5.41 4.55 9.58
N LEU A 118 -4.78 3.39 9.41
CA LEU A 118 -3.33 3.18 9.61
C LEU A 118 -2.51 4.11 8.69
N VAL A 119 -2.82 4.12 7.39
CA VAL A 119 -2.09 4.92 6.41
C VAL A 119 -2.30 6.42 6.64
N SER A 120 -3.54 6.85 6.91
CA SER A 120 -3.84 8.25 7.19
C SER A 120 -3.13 8.74 8.46
N GLN A 121 -3.14 7.94 9.54
CA GLN A 121 -2.47 8.30 10.78
C GLN A 121 -0.94 8.32 10.62
N ALA A 122 -0.36 7.34 9.92
CA ALA A 122 1.06 7.31 9.60
C ALA A 122 1.49 8.55 8.78
N ALA A 123 0.71 8.94 7.78
CA ALA A 123 0.96 10.14 6.98
C ALA A 123 0.87 11.42 7.84
N PHE A 124 -0.12 11.52 8.72
CA PHE A 124 -0.26 12.65 9.64
C PHE A 124 0.94 12.74 10.61
N LEU A 125 1.29 11.62 11.27
CA LEU A 125 2.43 11.56 12.19
C LEU A 125 3.73 11.97 11.49
N LEU A 126 3.95 11.55 10.24
CA LEU A 126 5.09 12.00 9.46
C LEU A 126 5.11 13.53 9.25
N SER A 127 3.95 14.14 9.02
CA SER A 127 3.82 15.60 8.78
C SER A 127 3.95 16.44 10.05
N GLY A 128 3.51 15.92 11.20
CA GLY A 128 3.52 16.61 12.49
C GLY A 128 4.76 16.35 13.33
N TRP A 129 5.48 15.24 13.09
CA TRP A 129 6.71 14.89 13.81
C TRP A 129 7.95 15.32 13.02
N ASN A 130 8.08 16.63 12.81
CA ASN A 130 9.38 17.25 12.61
C ASN A 130 9.97 17.55 13.99
N ASN A 131 10.65 16.56 14.60
CA ASN A 131 11.83 16.75 15.48
C ASN A 131 12.21 15.39 16.11
N ASP A 132 13.47 15.01 15.91
CA ASP A 132 14.31 14.32 16.89
C ASP A 132 13.83 13.00 17.53
N TYR A 133 13.54 12.00 16.70
CA TYR A 133 13.78 10.61 17.08
C TYR A 133 14.68 9.96 16.03
N ARG A 134 15.96 10.33 16.09
CA ARG A 134 17.08 9.50 15.62
C ARG A 134 17.43 8.51 16.72
#